data_AF-A0A661V8P8-F1
#
_entry.id   AF-A0A661V8P8-F1
#
_cell.length_a   1.000
_cell.length_b   1.000
_cell.length_c   1.000
_cell.angle_alpha   90.00
_cell.angle_beta   90.00
_cell.angle_gamma   90.00
#
_symmetry.space_group_name_H-M   'P 1'
#
loop_
_entity.id
_entity.type
_entity.pdbx_description
1 polymer ?
#
loop_
_entity_poly.entity_id
_entity_poly.type
_entity_poly.pdbx_seq_one_letter_code
_entity_poly.pdbx_strand_id
1 'polypeptide(L)'
;GLDLPEDKVYYEFISPVEVDLEYEAYKIFQMLEEKNISRLVLDSLNSFYLAAHNDRLYRDFLWGLLNILRKRGITTYLALETENLPREVVFSDVNISILSDAIITMAYVYSDSEIKRALTILKARGQNHDKTFREFEITPKGIKIGNPVKISSIL
;
A
#
# COMPACT_ATOMS: atom_id res chain seq x y z
N GLY A 1 10.38 8.38 17.17
CA GLY A 1 10.31 7.08 16.46
C GLY A 1 10.66 7.25 15.00
N LEU A 2 9.99 8.18 14.32
CA LEU A 2 10.41 8.72 13.04
C LEU A 2 10.57 10.24 13.24
N ASP A 3 11.79 10.74 13.13
CA ASP A 3 12.11 12.17 13.26
C ASP A 3 11.79 12.84 11.92
N LEU A 4 10.49 12.89 11.59
CA LEU A 4 10.02 13.52 10.37
C LEU A 4 9.90 15.02 10.63
N PRO A 5 10.46 15.87 9.76
CA PRO A 5 10.31 17.31 9.91
C PRO A 5 8.83 17.66 9.88
N GLU A 6 8.31 18.28 10.95
CA GLU A 6 6.89 18.64 11.08
C GLU A 6 6.41 19.54 9.93
N ASP A 7 7.32 20.30 9.32
CA ASP A 7 7.07 21.18 8.18
C ASP A 7 7.01 20.46 6.82
N LYS A 8 7.31 19.15 6.77
CA LYS A 8 7.41 18.38 5.51
C LYS A 8 6.46 17.22 5.41
N VAL A 9 5.62 17.00 6.42
CA VAL A 9 4.62 15.94 6.42
C VAL A 9 3.26 16.53 6.72
N TYR A 10 2.32 16.28 5.82
CA TYR A 10 0.93 16.70 5.97
C TYR A 10 0.08 15.45 6.15
N TYR A 11 -0.78 15.48 7.15
CA TYR A 11 -1.70 14.40 7.47
C TYR A 11 -3.12 14.88 7.25
N GLU A 12 -3.89 14.05 6.55
CA GLU A 12 -5.33 14.23 6.40
C GLU A 12 -5.98 12.93 6.86
N PHE A 13 -7.02 13.07 7.68
CA PHE A 13 -7.85 11.95 8.10
C PHE A 13 -9.25 12.17 7.56
N ILE A 14 -9.79 11.15 6.90
CA ILE A 14 -11.18 11.14 6.42
C ILE A 14 -11.80 9.86 6.96
N SER A 15 -13.01 9.99 7.51
CA SER A 15 -13.78 8.83 7.95
C SER A 15 -14.14 7.96 6.76
N PRO A 16 -13.96 6.62 6.79
CA PRO A 16 -14.29 5.74 5.67
C PRO A 16 -15.75 5.83 5.19
N VAL A 17 -16.68 6.26 6.06
CA VAL A 17 -18.10 6.43 5.72
C VAL A 17 -18.43 7.80 5.12
N GLU A 18 -17.49 8.73 5.14
CA GLU A 18 -17.63 10.09 4.59
C GLU A 18 -16.85 10.27 3.27
N VAL A 19 -16.17 9.22 2.81
CA VAL A 19 -15.36 9.28 1.58
C VAL A 19 -16.25 9.49 0.37
N ASP A 20 -16.05 10.62 -0.30
CA ASP A 20 -16.53 10.89 -1.64
C ASP A 20 -15.34 10.83 -2.61
N LEU A 21 -15.37 9.89 -3.55
CA LEU A 21 -14.22 9.61 -4.42
C LEU A 21 -13.76 10.85 -5.20
N GLU A 22 -14.69 11.60 -5.78
CA GLU A 22 -14.37 12.75 -6.64
C GLU A 22 -13.83 13.91 -5.82
N TYR A 23 -14.47 14.19 -4.69
CA TYR A 23 -14.03 15.21 -3.75
C TYR A 23 -12.63 14.89 -3.18
N GLU A 24 -12.38 13.64 -2.79
CA GLU A 24 -11.08 13.25 -2.26
C GLU A 24 -9.97 13.32 -3.32
N ALA A 25 -10.24 12.93 -4.57
CA ALA A 25 -9.27 13.11 -5.65
C ALA A 25 -8.97 14.59 -5.90
N TYR A 26 -10.00 15.45 -5.92
CA TYR A 26 -9.82 16.90 -6.04
C TYR A 26 -8.94 17.45 -4.91
N LYS A 27 -9.25 17.10 -3.65
CA LYS A 27 -8.51 17.55 -2.48
C LYS A 27 -7.06 17.08 -2.49
N ILE A 28 -6.81 15.81 -2.85
CA ILE A 28 -5.47 15.27 -3.04
C ILE A 28 -4.70 16.11 -4.06
N PHE A 29 -5.26 16.39 -5.24
CA PHE A 29 -4.55 17.16 -6.26
C PHE A 29 -4.29 18.61 -5.83
N GLN A 30 -5.25 19.26 -5.19
CA GLN A 30 -5.10 20.60 -4.64
C GLN A 30 -3.94 20.65 -3.64
N MET A 31 -3.91 19.72 -2.69
CA MET A 31 -2.83 19.65 -1.69
C MET A 31 -1.46 19.37 -2.30
N LEU A 32 -1.38 18.47 -3.27
CA LEU A 32 -0.13 18.15 -3.95
C LEU A 32 0.48 19.39 -4.63
N GLU A 33 -0.37 20.22 -5.24
CA GLU A 33 0.03 21.46 -5.90
C GLU A 33 0.40 22.56 -4.90
N GLU A 34 -0.49 22.87 -3.95
CA GLU A 34 -0.31 23.96 -2.99
C GLU A 34 0.89 23.75 -2.06
N LYS A 35 1.17 22.49 -1.69
CA LYS A 35 2.18 22.13 -0.70
C LYS A 35 3.45 21.56 -1.31
N ASN A 36 3.56 21.53 -2.65
CA ASN A 36 4.72 20.99 -3.38
C ASN A 36 5.15 19.59 -2.90
N ILE A 37 4.16 18.70 -2.73
CA ILE A 37 4.38 17.35 -2.20
C ILE A 37 4.92 16.46 -3.32
N SER A 38 5.94 15.65 -3.01
CA SER A 38 6.53 14.67 -3.96
C SER A 38 6.16 13.22 -3.64
N ARG A 39 5.57 12.95 -2.48
CA ARG A 39 5.20 11.60 -2.02
C ARG A 39 3.82 11.59 -1.40
N LEU A 40 2.99 10.63 -1.78
CA LEU A 40 1.64 10.43 -1.26
C LEU A 40 1.55 9.04 -0.64
N VAL A 41 0.98 8.95 0.56
CA VAL A 41 0.60 7.69 1.19
C VAL A 41 -0.92 7.68 1.29
N LEU A 42 -1.56 6.66 0.69
CA LEU A 42 -2.99 6.40 0.84
C LEU A 42 -3.17 5.20 1.75
N ASP A 43 -3.64 5.46 2.97
CA ASP A 43 -3.86 4.47 4.02
C ASP A 43 -5.31 4.57 4.55
N SER A 44 -6.25 3.72 4.11
CA SER A 44 -6.09 2.58 3.21
C SER A 44 -6.99 2.64 1.98
N LEU A 45 -6.62 1.87 0.96
CA LEU A 45 -7.40 1.66 -0.24
C LEU A 45 -8.78 1.04 0.04
N ASN A 46 -8.94 0.33 1.16
CA ASN A 46 -10.20 -0.26 1.58
C ASN A 46 -11.28 0.82 1.78
N SER A 47 -10.93 2.02 2.25
CA SER A 47 -11.88 3.14 2.41
C SER A 47 -12.44 3.62 1.07
N PHE A 48 -11.59 3.75 0.04
CA PHE A 48 -12.03 4.09 -1.32
C PHE A 48 -12.88 2.97 -1.94
N TYR A 49 -12.58 1.71 -1.64
CA TYR A 49 -13.39 0.59 -2.11
C TYR A 49 -14.82 0.62 -1.54
N LEU A 50 -14.97 0.91 -0.25
CA LEU A 50 -16.29 1.04 0.39
C LEU A 50 -17.13 2.17 -0.22
N ALA A 51 -16.49 3.30 -0.56
CA ALA A 51 -17.14 4.45 -1.19
C ALA A 51 -17.54 4.22 -2.65
N ALA A 52 -16.81 3.38 -3.40
CA ALA A 52 -17.07 3.15 -4.82
C ALA A 52 -18.36 2.34 -5.10
N HIS A 53 -18.90 1.65 -4.10
CA HIS A 53 -20.09 0.79 -4.16
C HIS A 53 -20.04 -0.40 -5.14
N ASN A 54 -19.10 -0.43 -6.09
CA ASN A 54 -18.82 -1.56 -6.98
C ASN A 54 -17.39 -1.54 -7.52
N ASP A 55 -16.90 -2.71 -7.95
CA ASP A 55 -15.51 -2.90 -8.38
C ASP A 55 -15.15 -2.09 -9.63
N ARG A 56 -16.10 -1.85 -10.54
CA ARG A 56 -15.81 -1.13 -11.78
C ARG A 56 -15.49 0.33 -11.48
N LEU A 57 -16.35 1.00 -10.72
CA LEU A 57 -16.13 2.39 -10.31
C LEU A 57 -14.82 2.51 -9.52
N TYR A 58 -14.56 1.57 -8.62
CA TYR A 58 -13.32 1.56 -7.86
C TYR A 58 -12.07 1.43 -8.75
N ARG A 59 -12.09 0.49 -9.70
CA ARG A 59 -10.99 0.30 -10.67
C ARG A 59 -10.78 1.54 -11.54
N ASP A 60 -11.85 2.08 -12.09
CA ASP A 60 -11.80 3.24 -13.00
C ASP A 60 -11.27 4.47 -12.24
N PHE A 61 -11.75 4.68 -11.00
CA PHE A 61 -11.27 5.72 -10.10
C PHE A 61 -9.77 5.58 -9.80
N LEU A 62 -9.33 4.42 -9.30
CA LEU A 62 -7.93 4.19 -8.96
C LEU A 62 -7.02 4.32 -10.18
N TRP A 63 -7.43 3.80 -11.33
CA TRP A 63 -6.66 3.91 -12.57
C TRP A 63 -6.48 5.38 -12.97
N GLY A 64 -7.55 6.18 -12.91
CA GLY A 64 -7.50 7.61 -13.19
C GLY A 64 -6.58 8.36 -12.23
N LEU A 65 -6.78 8.18 -10.91
CA LEU A 65 -5.99 8.80 -9.86
C LEU A 65 -4.49 8.48 -10.02
N LEU A 66 -4.15 7.19 -10.09
CA LEU A 66 -2.75 6.76 -10.17
C LEU A 66 -2.06 7.19 -11.46
N ASN A 67 -2.78 7.26 -12.58
CA ASN A 67 -2.20 7.75 -13.83
C ASN A 67 -1.85 9.24 -13.76
N ILE A 68 -2.71 10.05 -13.13
CA ILE A 68 -2.43 11.48 -12.94
C ILE A 68 -1.24 11.66 -12.00
N LEU A 69 -1.22 10.94 -10.87
CA LEU A 69 -0.11 10.97 -9.91
C LEU A 69 1.22 10.57 -10.56
N ARG A 70 1.22 9.50 -11.36
CA ARG A 70 2.40 9.05 -12.12
C ARG A 70 2.88 10.11 -13.10
N LYS A 71 1.97 10.72 -13.89
CA LYS A 71 2.32 11.79 -14.84
C LYS A 71 2.89 13.02 -14.16
N ARG A 72 2.47 13.31 -12.93
CA ARG A 72 2.97 14.41 -12.09
C ARG A 72 4.26 14.06 -11.35
N GLY A 73 4.80 12.85 -11.51
CA GLY A 73 6.04 12.43 -10.85
C GLY A 73 5.90 12.18 -9.34
N ILE A 74 4.68 11.99 -8.85
CA ILE A 74 4.43 11.72 -7.43
C ILE A 74 4.73 10.26 -7.13
N THR A 75 5.56 10.01 -6.11
CA THR A 75 5.77 8.65 -5.59
C THR A 75 4.62 8.28 -4.67
N THR A 76 3.79 7.33 -5.09
CA THR A 76 2.59 6.94 -4.34
C THR A 76 2.77 5.58 -3.66
N TYR A 77 2.52 5.53 -2.35
CA TYR A 77 2.40 4.31 -1.58
C TYR A 77 0.92 4.05 -1.27
N LEU A 78 0.47 2.82 -1.49
CA LEU A 78 -0.90 2.39 -1.27
C LEU A 78 -0.90 1.28 -0.23
N ALA A 79 -1.63 1.47 0.87
CA ALA A 79 -1.90 0.41 1.82
C ALA A 79 -3.22 -0.28 1.45
N LEU A 80 -3.21 -1.61 1.39
CA LEU A 80 -4.38 -2.43 1.15
C LEU A 80 -4.38 -3.57 2.15
N GLU A 81 -5.47 -3.69 2.89
CA GLU A 81 -5.73 -4.82 3.77
C GLU A 81 -6.47 -5.91 3.00
N THR A 82 -6.01 -7.14 3.14
CA THR A 82 -6.59 -8.33 2.49
C THR A 82 -6.87 -9.38 3.56
N GLU A 83 -8.01 -10.08 3.46
CA GLU A 83 -8.36 -11.13 4.43
C GLU A 83 -7.39 -12.33 4.40
N ASN A 84 -6.83 -12.64 3.22
CA ASN A 84 -5.86 -13.71 3.05
C ASN A 84 -4.68 -13.21 2.20
N LEU A 85 -3.50 -13.80 2.38
CA LEU A 85 -2.42 -13.55 1.45
C LEU A 85 -2.81 -14.01 0.04
N PRO A 86 -2.59 -13.17 -0.99
CA PRO A 86 -2.77 -13.59 -2.36
C PRO A 86 -1.84 -14.77 -2.66
N ARG A 87 -2.41 -15.94 -2.98
CA ARG A 87 -1.63 -17.09 -3.49
C ARG A 87 -1.10 -16.83 -4.89
N GLU A 88 -1.70 -15.88 -5.60
CA GLU A 88 -1.29 -15.40 -6.91
C GLU A 88 -0.97 -13.91 -6.82
N VAL A 89 -0.17 -13.40 -7.76
CA VAL A 89 0.15 -11.96 -7.89
C VAL A 89 -1.10 -11.14 -8.33
N VAL A 90 -2.27 -11.76 -8.34
CA VAL A 90 -3.58 -11.17 -8.55
C VAL A 90 -4.20 -10.89 -7.18
N PHE A 91 -4.06 -9.65 -6.72
CA PHE A 91 -4.89 -9.15 -5.62
C PHE A 91 -6.33 -9.10 -6.15
N SER A 92 -7.24 -9.80 -5.47
CA SER A 92 -8.67 -10.04 -5.78
C SER A 92 -9.35 -8.94 -6.61
N ASP A 93 -10.19 -9.34 -7.58
CA ASP A 93 -11.20 -8.64 -8.42
C ASP A 93 -10.90 -7.26 -9.05
N VAL A 94 -9.98 -6.49 -8.49
CA VAL A 94 -9.68 -5.10 -8.84
C VAL A 94 -8.39 -5.00 -9.69
N ASN A 95 -7.59 -6.07 -9.78
CA ASN A 95 -6.35 -6.08 -10.57
C ASN A 95 -5.37 -4.95 -10.18
N ILE A 96 -5.30 -4.59 -8.90
CA ILE A 96 -4.38 -3.54 -8.37
C ILE A 96 -2.92 -3.83 -8.76
N SER A 97 -2.57 -5.11 -8.87
CA SER A 97 -1.27 -5.56 -9.35
C SER A 97 -0.87 -4.99 -10.72
N ILE A 98 -1.83 -4.74 -11.62
CA ILE A 98 -1.56 -4.14 -12.94
C ILE A 98 -1.17 -2.67 -12.78
N LEU A 99 -1.81 -1.97 -11.83
CA LEU A 99 -1.64 -0.54 -11.58
C LEU A 99 -0.33 -0.21 -10.87
N SER A 100 0.19 -1.15 -10.08
CA SER A 100 1.38 -0.97 -9.25
C SER A 100 2.68 -1.35 -9.96
N ASP A 101 3.74 -0.59 -9.72
CA ASP A 101 5.09 -0.90 -10.20
C ASP A 101 5.86 -1.81 -9.23
N ALA A 102 5.58 -1.71 -7.93
CA ALA A 102 6.10 -2.59 -6.90
C ALA A 102 4.97 -3.06 -5.96
N ILE A 103 5.12 -4.26 -5.42
CA ILE A 103 4.18 -4.86 -4.48
C ILE A 103 4.99 -5.48 -3.34
N ILE A 104 4.75 -4.97 -2.13
CA ILE A 104 5.26 -5.53 -0.88
C ILE A 104 4.07 -6.19 -0.18
N THR A 105 4.26 -7.42 0.27
CA THR A 105 3.24 -8.14 1.01
C THR A 105 3.77 -8.46 2.39
N MET A 106 2.92 -8.25 3.40
CA MET A 106 3.18 -8.53 4.79
C MET A 106 2.20 -9.59 5.27
N ALA A 107 2.69 -10.53 6.08
CA ALA A 107 1.96 -11.73 6.48
C ALA A 107 2.28 -12.11 7.91
N TYR A 108 1.31 -12.76 8.57
CA TYR A 108 1.64 -13.70 9.62
C TYR A 108 1.93 -15.06 8.98
N VAL A 109 3.04 -15.68 9.35
CA VAL A 109 3.45 -16.99 8.82
C VAL A 109 3.70 -17.94 9.98
N TYR A 110 3.32 -19.20 9.79
CA TYR A 110 3.73 -20.25 10.70
C TYR A 110 5.15 -20.71 10.33
N SER A 111 6.02 -20.73 11.34
CA SER A 111 7.36 -21.28 11.24
C SER A 111 7.60 -22.13 12.47
N ASP A 112 7.67 -23.44 12.28
CA ASP A 112 7.71 -24.43 13.36
C ASP A 112 6.57 -24.23 14.38
N SER A 113 6.90 -23.88 15.62
CA SER A 113 5.95 -23.62 16.71
C SER A 113 5.67 -22.14 16.96
N GLU A 114 6.11 -21.26 16.05
CA GLU A 114 6.02 -19.81 16.20
C GLU A 114 5.20 -19.16 15.09
N ILE A 115 4.45 -18.11 15.44
CA ILE A 115 3.85 -17.19 14.48
C ILE A 115 4.81 -16.02 14.31
N LYS A 116 5.27 -15.79 13.08
CA LYS A 116 6.19 -14.69 12.74
C LYS A 116 5.53 -13.69 11.82
N ARG A 117 5.95 -12.43 11.92
CA ARG A 117 5.65 -11.42 10.90
C ARG A 117 6.69 -11.53 9.81
N ALA A 118 6.26 -11.76 8.58
CA ALA A 118 7.13 -11.85 7.43
C ALA A 118 6.70 -10.87 6.34
N LEU A 119 7.67 -10.39 5.56
CA LEU A 119 7.41 -9.61 4.36
C LEU A 119 8.19 -10.14 3.17
N THR A 120 7.65 -9.90 1.99
CA THR A 120 8.31 -10.21 0.71
C THR A 120 7.95 -9.16 -0.34
N ILE A 121 8.76 -9.09 -1.39
CA ILE A 121 8.47 -8.30 -2.58
C ILE A 121 7.88 -9.28 -3.61
N LEU A 122 6.58 -9.14 -3.91
CA LEU A 122 5.92 -9.97 -4.93
C LEU A 122 6.21 -9.49 -6.35
N LYS A 123 6.44 -8.18 -6.49
CA LYS A 123 6.65 -7.53 -7.78
C LYS A 123 7.57 -6.33 -7.60
N ALA A 124 8.52 -6.16 -8.51
CA ALA A 124 9.27 -4.93 -8.72
C ALA A 124 9.57 -4.77 -10.21
N ARG A 125 8.85 -3.88 -10.90
CA ARG A 125 9.01 -3.66 -12.33
C ARG A 125 10.36 -2.98 -12.60
N GLY A 126 11.13 -3.54 -13.52
CA GLY A 126 12.41 -2.97 -13.96
C GLY A 126 13.58 -3.16 -12.99
N GLN A 127 13.42 -3.96 -11.93
CA GLN A 127 14.46 -4.23 -10.94
C GLN A 127 14.45 -5.70 -10.50
N ASN A 128 15.63 -6.25 -10.19
CA ASN A 128 15.70 -7.50 -9.46
C ASN A 128 15.38 -7.24 -7.98
N HIS A 129 14.80 -8.22 -7.29
CA HIS A 129 14.44 -8.11 -5.88
C HIS A 129 14.68 -9.43 -5.16
N ASP A 130 14.81 -9.35 -3.84
CA ASP A 130 14.86 -10.54 -2.99
C ASP A 130 13.51 -11.27 -3.03
N LYS A 131 13.55 -12.56 -3.35
CA LYS A 131 12.37 -13.42 -3.49
C LYS A 131 12.09 -14.23 -2.22
N THR A 132 12.85 -14.01 -1.15
CA THR A 132 12.66 -14.67 0.13
C THR A 132 11.65 -13.90 0.98
N PHE A 133 10.82 -14.65 1.72
CA PHE A 133 10.11 -14.06 2.84
C PHE A 133 11.11 -13.80 3.96
N ARG A 134 11.15 -12.57 4.44
CA ARG A 134 12.01 -12.16 5.55
C ARG A 134 11.17 -11.81 6.76
N GLU A 135 11.62 -12.27 7.93
CA GLU A 135 11.04 -11.85 9.19
C GLU A 135 11.18 -10.34 9.34
N PHE A 136 10.21 -9.69 9.98
CA PHE A 136 10.37 -8.30 10.39
C PHE A 136 9.79 -8.04 11.78
N GLU A 137 10.43 -7.10 12.48
CA GLU A 137 10.01 -6.61 13.78
C GLU A 137 9.65 -5.12 13.69
N ILE A 138 8.58 -4.70 14.35
CA ILE A 138 8.29 -3.29 14.55
C ILE A 138 8.91 -2.86 15.87
N THR A 139 9.92 -2.01 15.80
CA THR A 139 10.65 -1.52 16.96
C THR A 139 10.34 -0.03 17.20
N PRO A 140 10.72 0.56 18.34
CA PRO A 140 10.62 2.01 18.55
C PRO A 140 11.39 2.86 17.52
N LYS A 141 12.32 2.24 16.76
CA LYS A 141 13.09 2.87 15.67
C LYS A 141 12.55 2.56 14.27
N GLY A 142 11.38 1.92 14.18
CA GLY A 142 10.75 1.51 12.92
C GLY A 142 10.91 0.01 12.62
N ILE A 143 10.69 -0.34 11.36
CA ILE A 143 10.70 -1.72 10.87
C ILE A 143 12.15 -2.21 10.75
N LYS A 144 12.45 -3.34 11.40
CA LYS A 144 13.73 -4.05 11.29
C LYS A 144 13.52 -5.32 10.49
N ILE A 145 14.24 -5.46 9.38
CA ILE A 145 14.22 -6.67 8.54
C ILE A 145 15.22 -7.68 9.07
N GLY A 146 14.76 -8.91 9.25
CA GLY A 146 15.50 -10.04 9.77
C GLY A 146 15.91 -11.05 8.71
N ASN A 147 16.05 -12.30 9.16
CA ASN A 147 16.50 -13.41 8.35
C ASN A 147 15.38 -13.95 7.45
N PRO A 148 15.73 -14.67 6.37
CA PRO A 148 14.76 -15.46 5.62
C PRO A 148 14.02 -16.45 6.52
N VAL A 149 12.70 -16.55 6.36
CA VAL A 149 11.84 -17.46 7.12
C VAL A 149 11.55 -18.68 6.26
N LYS A 150 11.70 -19.88 6.85
CA LYS A 150 11.13 -21.10 6.26
C LYS A 150 9.66 -21.15 6.62
N ILE A 151 8.82 -20.96 5.61
CA ILE A 151 7.36 -20.97 5.77
C ILE A 151 6.87 -22.40 5.62
N SER A 152 6.19 -22.92 6.65
CA SER A 152 5.46 -24.18 6.56
C SER A 152 4.04 -23.96 6.02
N SER A 153 3.40 -22.86 6.41
CA SER A 153 2.13 -22.37 5.87
C SER A 153 1.96 -20.86 6.07
N ILE A 154 1.11 -20.27 5.25
CA ILE A 154 0.70 -18.86 5.31
C ILE A 154 -0.70 -18.82 5.92
N LEU A 155 -0.92 -17.89 6.86
CA LEU A 155 -2.24 -17.60 7.45
C LEU A 155 -3.12 -16.79 6.50
#